data_AF-A0A1Z5L9V6-F1
#
_entry.id   AF-A0A1Z5L9V6-F1
#
_cell.length_a   1.000
_cell.length_b   1.000
_cell.length_c   1.000
_cell.angle_alpha   90.00
_cell.angle_beta   90.00
_cell.angle_gamma   90.00
#
_symmetry.space_group_name_H-M   'P 1'
#
loop_
_entity.id
_entity.type
_entity.pdbx_description
1 polymer ?
#
loop_
_entity_poly.entity_id
_entity_poly.type
_entity_poly.pdbx_seq_one_letter_code
_entity_poly.pdbx_strand_id
1 'polypeptide(L)'
;MLSPVRSGSGLFWHILSGGPRSAGLAPTTPQTVPSTPRAEVIAEVLSEEDEEPVPETDILPHVNIGPQFQARLPPVDVAKAMQSEHKADMVWNPEMCDQLLDEEVDAYLEFSCCSAVAGGGRNKEYAMHVLALCQGNIQDATLWLMDRCPRLPPKHPLLTYRYPECHRWSREEIELYQEALNSFDKDFFNVAGKVGSKNVKQCVEFYVWKKVAPDEYRRLRCLRR
;
A
#
# COMPACT_ATOMS: atom_id res chain seq x y z
N MET A 1 8.66 -19.63 10.48
CA MET A 1 9.84 -18.73 10.49
C MET A 1 10.78 -19.22 9.41
N LEU A 2 11.10 -18.40 8.40
CA LEU A 2 12.06 -18.75 7.35
C LEU A 2 13.46 -18.48 7.89
N SER A 3 14.30 -19.52 7.95
CA SER A 3 15.66 -19.47 8.50
C SER A 3 16.59 -18.55 7.68
N PRO A 4 17.57 -17.85 8.29
CA PRO A 4 18.16 -16.63 7.75
C PRO A 4 19.61 -16.84 7.33
N VAL A 5 19.88 -17.53 6.22
CA VAL A 5 21.19 -17.42 5.54
C VAL A 5 20.97 -17.54 4.03
N ARG A 6 20.82 -16.40 3.35
CA ARG A 6 20.94 -16.31 1.89
C ARG A 6 22.11 -15.40 1.55
N SER A 7 23.28 -16.01 1.35
CA SER A 7 24.38 -15.41 0.60
C SER A 7 24.20 -15.82 -0.87
N GLY A 8 23.47 -15.01 -1.63
CA GLY A 8 23.23 -15.26 -3.05
C GLY A 8 22.51 -14.08 -3.69
N SER A 9 23.07 -13.57 -4.78
CA SER A 9 22.54 -12.43 -5.54
C SER A 9 21.11 -12.71 -6.01
N GLY A 10 20.19 -11.83 -5.60
CA GLY A 10 18.75 -11.95 -5.83
C GLY A 10 18.34 -11.83 -7.29
N LEU A 11 17.04 -12.09 -7.52
CA LEU A 11 16.35 -11.97 -8.79
C LEU A 11 16.57 -10.58 -9.39
N PHE A 12 17.29 -10.55 -10.51
CA PHE A 12 17.49 -9.36 -11.31
C PHE A 12 16.71 -9.58 -12.63
N TRP A 13 15.62 -8.85 -12.80
CA TRP A 13 14.88 -8.74 -14.07
C TRP A 13 15.38 -7.47 -14.79
N HIS A 14 16.04 -7.60 -15.95
CA HIS A 14 16.34 -6.43 -16.80
C HIS A 14 15.03 -6.12 -17.49
N ILE A 15 14.34 -5.09 -17.00
CA ILE A 15 13.49 -4.30 -17.87
C ILE A 15 14.46 -3.66 -18.86
N LEU A 16 14.48 -4.18 -20.09
CA LEU A 16 15.27 -3.63 -21.18
C LEU A 16 14.80 -2.20 -21.44
N SER A 17 15.59 -1.23 -20.97
CA SER A 17 15.54 0.15 -21.42
C SER A 17 16.40 0.27 -22.67
N GLY A 18 15.78 0.49 -23.83
CA GLY A 18 16.49 0.82 -25.05
C GLY A 18 15.58 0.83 -26.27
N GLY A 19 15.18 2.03 -26.70
CA GLY A 19 14.50 2.25 -27.98
C GLY A 19 15.41 2.01 -29.20
N PRO A 20 15.00 2.49 -30.38
CA PRO A 20 14.31 1.69 -31.38
C PRO A 20 15.25 1.26 -32.50
N ARG A 21 15.02 0.09 -33.11
CA ARG A 21 15.42 -0.13 -34.51
C ARG A 21 14.83 -1.39 -35.18
N SER A 22 14.05 -1.08 -36.21
CA SER A 22 13.86 -1.78 -37.49
C SER A 22 13.04 -3.06 -37.56
N ALA A 23 12.15 -3.04 -38.54
CA ALA A 23 11.15 -4.01 -38.92
C ALA A 23 11.74 -5.36 -39.36
N GLY A 24 11.03 -6.44 -39.02
CA GLY A 24 11.25 -7.76 -39.60
C GLY A 24 10.70 -8.87 -38.70
N LEU A 25 9.63 -9.51 -39.17
CA LEU A 25 9.16 -10.86 -38.79
C LEU A 25 8.37 -10.96 -37.47
N ALA A 26 7.05 -10.77 -37.58
CA ALA A 26 6.10 -11.30 -36.60
C ALA A 26 6.00 -12.83 -36.77
N PRO A 27 6.09 -13.64 -35.69
CA PRO A 27 5.77 -15.06 -35.78
C PRO A 27 4.24 -15.24 -35.83
N THR A 28 3.82 -15.98 -36.85
CA THR A 28 2.45 -16.36 -37.21
C THR A 28 1.80 -17.25 -36.14
N THR A 29 0.57 -16.91 -35.77
CA THR A 29 -0.37 -17.79 -35.05
C THR A 29 -1.04 -18.76 -36.03
N PRO A 30 -1.08 -20.08 -35.77
CA PRO A 30 -1.91 -20.97 -36.57
C PRO A 30 -3.36 -20.95 -36.04
N GLN A 31 -4.28 -20.45 -36.87
CA GLN A 31 -5.69 -20.82 -36.83
C GLN A 31 -5.92 -22.01 -37.79
N THR A 32 -6.79 -22.96 -37.45
CA THR A 32 -7.95 -23.41 -38.26
C THR A 32 -8.85 -24.35 -37.40
N VAL A 33 -10.12 -24.44 -37.79
CA VAL A 33 -11.37 -24.66 -37.02
C VAL A 33 -11.92 -26.13 -37.11
N PRO A 34 -13.23 -26.47 -36.89
CA PRO A 34 -13.72 -27.34 -35.79
C PRO A 34 -14.41 -28.65 -36.24
N SER A 35 -14.56 -29.67 -35.37
CA SER A 35 -15.50 -30.81 -35.57
C SER A 35 -15.74 -31.62 -34.28
N THR A 36 -17.01 -31.94 -33.96
CA THR A 36 -17.49 -32.81 -32.86
C THR A 36 -17.65 -34.29 -33.31
N PRO A 37 -18.28 -35.20 -32.55
CA PRO A 37 -17.69 -36.08 -31.54
C PRO A 37 -17.81 -37.59 -31.92
N ARG A 38 -16.92 -38.47 -31.44
CA ARG A 38 -17.23 -39.92 -31.40
C ARG A 38 -16.37 -40.71 -30.41
N ALA A 39 -17.05 -41.59 -29.69
CA ALA A 39 -16.55 -42.51 -28.68
C ALA A 39 -15.70 -43.66 -29.24
N GLU A 40 -14.77 -44.16 -28.42
CA GLU A 40 -14.40 -45.59 -28.19
C GLU A 40 -13.19 -45.58 -27.23
N VAL A 41 -13.38 -45.89 -25.95
CA VAL A 41 -13.05 -47.18 -25.28
C VAL A 41 -11.66 -47.70 -25.68
N ILE A 42 -10.73 -47.82 -24.72
CA ILE A 42 -9.93 -49.03 -24.43
C ILE A 42 -8.81 -48.71 -23.41
N ALA A 43 -8.69 -49.63 -22.45
CA ALA A 43 -7.55 -49.99 -21.61
C ALA A 43 -7.13 -49.06 -20.47
N GLU A 44 -7.59 -49.45 -19.27
CA GLU A 44 -6.74 -49.48 -18.08
C GLU A 44 -5.36 -50.05 -18.43
N VAL A 45 -4.32 -49.29 -18.14
CA VAL A 45 -2.99 -49.83 -17.88
C VAL A 45 -2.57 -49.27 -16.53
N LEU A 46 -2.62 -50.15 -15.54
CA LEU A 46 -1.90 -50.04 -14.29
C LEU A 46 -0.42 -49.88 -14.64
N SER A 47 0.09 -48.65 -14.57
CA SER A 47 1.53 -48.40 -14.58
C SER A 47 1.96 -48.09 -13.16
N GLU A 48 2.80 -49.01 -12.69
CA GLU A 48 3.51 -49.10 -11.43
C GLU A 48 4.00 -47.74 -10.90
N GLU A 49 3.91 -47.59 -9.58
CA GLU A 49 4.45 -46.47 -8.82
C GLU A 49 5.98 -46.47 -8.96
N ASP A 50 6.50 -45.82 -10.00
CA ASP A 50 7.86 -45.31 -9.97
C ASP A 50 7.87 -44.11 -9.02
N GLU A 51 8.14 -44.36 -7.73
CA GLU A 51 8.62 -43.33 -6.83
C GLU A 51 9.97 -42.84 -7.37
N GLU A 52 9.93 -41.82 -8.24
CA GLU A 52 11.13 -41.10 -8.64
C GLU A 52 11.83 -40.57 -7.37
N PRO A 53 13.12 -40.87 -7.18
CA PRO A 53 13.84 -40.39 -6.00
C PRO A 53 13.82 -38.87 -5.98
N VAL A 54 13.31 -38.31 -4.89
CA VAL A 54 13.19 -36.85 -4.68
C VAL A 54 14.55 -36.20 -4.98
N PRO A 55 14.66 -35.35 -6.02
CA PRO A 55 15.94 -34.79 -6.41
C PRO A 55 16.54 -34.01 -5.25
N GLU A 56 17.79 -34.34 -4.93
CA GLU A 56 18.59 -33.69 -3.89
C GLU A 56 18.67 -32.20 -4.19
N THR A 57 17.90 -31.42 -3.42
CA THR A 57 17.94 -29.96 -3.25
C THR A 57 18.61 -29.20 -4.39
N ASP A 58 17.80 -28.76 -5.35
CA ASP A 58 18.21 -27.90 -6.45
C ASP A 58 19.08 -26.73 -5.96
N ILE A 59 20.34 -26.75 -6.39
CA ILE A 59 21.38 -25.76 -6.05
C ILE A 59 21.09 -24.41 -6.74
N LEU A 60 20.23 -24.42 -7.76
CA LEU A 60 19.79 -23.25 -8.52
C LEU A 60 18.35 -22.88 -8.16
N PRO A 61 18.02 -21.60 -7.94
CA PRO A 61 16.64 -21.20 -7.65
C PRO A 61 15.75 -21.51 -8.86
N HIS A 62 14.75 -22.37 -8.66
CA HIS A 62 13.72 -22.70 -9.65
C HIS A 62 12.32 -22.49 -9.06
N VAL A 63 11.32 -22.47 -9.92
CA VAL A 63 9.91 -22.35 -9.51
C VAL A 63 9.40 -23.74 -9.13
N ASN A 64 8.82 -23.86 -7.93
CA ASN A 64 8.20 -25.10 -7.49
C ASN A 64 6.81 -25.26 -8.13
N ILE A 65 6.61 -26.40 -8.79
CA ILE A 65 5.35 -26.77 -9.45
C ILE A 65 4.81 -28.00 -8.72
N GLY A 66 3.56 -27.93 -8.28
CA GLY A 66 2.90 -29.03 -7.58
C GLY A 66 1.72 -28.54 -6.74
N PRO A 67 0.78 -29.45 -6.36
CA PRO A 67 -0.45 -29.08 -5.66
C PRO A 67 -0.22 -28.41 -4.30
N GLN A 68 0.98 -28.56 -3.72
CA GLN A 68 1.40 -27.87 -2.48
C GLN A 68 1.84 -26.41 -2.72
N PHE A 69 2.15 -26.05 -3.97
CA PHE A 69 2.65 -24.74 -4.38
C PHE A 69 1.63 -23.94 -5.20
N GLN A 70 0.70 -24.61 -5.88
CA GLN A 70 -0.32 -23.97 -6.70
C GLN A 70 -1.63 -23.74 -5.94
N ALA A 71 -2.29 -22.61 -6.21
CA ALA A 71 -3.60 -22.33 -5.67
C ALA A 71 -4.66 -23.25 -6.31
N ARG A 72 -5.53 -23.83 -5.48
CA ARG A 72 -6.72 -24.54 -5.98
C ARG A 72 -7.75 -23.51 -6.42
N LEU A 73 -8.01 -23.46 -7.72
CA LEU A 73 -9.05 -22.60 -8.29
C LEU A 73 -10.43 -23.11 -7.83
N PRO A 74 -11.22 -22.28 -7.11
CA PRO A 74 -12.60 -22.64 -6.79
C PRO A 74 -13.44 -22.66 -8.07
N PRO A 75 -14.51 -23.49 -8.13
CA PRO A 75 -15.44 -23.46 -9.25
C PRO A 75 -16.12 -22.09 -9.32
N VAL A 76 -16.39 -21.63 -10.55
CA VAL A 76 -17.04 -20.33 -10.78
C VAL A 76 -18.51 -20.43 -10.41
N ASP A 77 -18.91 -19.70 -9.36
CA ASP A 77 -20.31 -19.54 -8.95
C ASP A 77 -20.71 -18.07 -9.14
N VAL A 78 -21.26 -17.78 -10.32
CA VAL A 78 -21.66 -16.42 -10.70
C VAL A 78 -22.82 -15.92 -9.82
N ALA A 79 -23.74 -16.81 -9.43
CA ALA A 79 -24.89 -16.43 -8.61
C ALA A 79 -24.44 -15.95 -7.23
N LYS A 80 -23.50 -16.67 -6.61
CA LYS A 80 -22.89 -16.26 -5.34
C LYS A 80 -22.04 -15.00 -5.48
N ALA A 81 -21.33 -14.83 -6.59
CA ALA A 81 -20.53 -13.64 -6.85
C ALA A 81 -21.40 -12.37 -6.95
N MET A 82 -22.54 -12.44 -7.66
CA MET A 82 -23.45 -11.30 -7.78
C MET A 82 -24.18 -10.94 -6.48
N GLN A 83 -24.36 -11.92 -5.57
CA GLN A 83 -24.95 -11.69 -4.25
C GLN A 83 -23.92 -11.24 -3.20
N SER A 84 -22.64 -11.25 -3.54
CA SER A 84 -21.60 -10.87 -2.57
C SER A 84 -21.59 -9.37 -2.36
N GLU A 85 -21.72 -8.95 -1.09
CA GLU A 85 -21.52 -7.55 -0.72
C GLU A 85 -20.04 -7.17 -0.88
N HIS A 86 -19.83 -5.97 -1.43
CA HIS A 86 -18.50 -5.42 -1.56
C HIS A 86 -17.96 -5.06 -0.17
N LYS A 87 -16.76 -5.56 0.17
CA LYS A 87 -16.15 -5.33 1.49
C LYS A 87 -15.43 -3.99 1.63
N ALA A 88 -15.25 -3.27 0.52
CA ALA A 88 -14.61 -1.96 0.56
C ALA A 88 -15.64 -0.85 0.67
N ASP A 89 -15.24 0.20 1.34
CA ASP A 89 -16.01 1.40 1.55
C ASP A 89 -15.68 2.46 0.50
N MET A 90 -16.73 3.10 -0.05
CA MET A 90 -16.55 4.22 -0.98
C MET A 90 -16.20 5.49 -0.20
N VAL A 91 -15.02 6.05 -0.47
CA VAL A 91 -14.51 7.27 0.18
C VAL A 91 -14.46 8.49 -0.76
N TRP A 92 -14.61 8.27 -2.06
CA TRP A 92 -14.58 9.32 -3.08
C TRP A 92 -15.44 8.91 -4.28
N ASN A 93 -16.27 9.83 -4.79
CA ASN A 93 -16.97 9.69 -6.06
C ASN A 93 -16.63 10.89 -6.96
N PRO A 94 -16.02 10.72 -8.15
CA PRO A 94 -15.70 11.84 -9.04
C PRO A 94 -16.93 12.68 -9.43
N GLU A 95 -18.11 12.08 -9.54
CA GLU A 95 -19.35 12.75 -10.00
C GLU A 95 -19.76 13.91 -9.08
N MET A 96 -19.32 13.93 -7.82
CA MET A 96 -19.64 15.02 -6.89
C MET A 96 -18.90 16.32 -7.19
N CYS A 97 -17.83 16.25 -8.00
CA CYS A 97 -17.03 17.41 -8.40
C CYS A 97 -17.31 17.84 -9.85
N ASP A 98 -18.28 17.25 -10.56
CA ASP A 98 -18.56 17.57 -11.97
C ASP A 98 -18.93 19.05 -12.20
N GLN A 99 -19.43 19.72 -11.16
CA GLN A 99 -19.81 21.15 -11.19
C GLN A 99 -18.74 22.08 -10.62
N LEU A 100 -17.66 21.53 -10.05
CA LEU A 100 -16.58 22.31 -9.45
C LEU A 100 -15.49 22.58 -10.48
N LEU A 101 -14.95 23.79 -10.46
CA LEU A 101 -13.76 24.11 -11.23
C LEU A 101 -12.51 23.58 -10.51
N ASP A 102 -11.53 23.12 -11.27
CA ASP A 102 -10.25 22.65 -10.72
C ASP A 102 -9.59 23.74 -9.85
N GLU A 103 -9.72 25.02 -10.24
CA GLU A 103 -9.19 26.15 -9.47
C GLU A 103 -9.85 26.31 -8.08
N GLU A 104 -11.15 25.99 -7.97
CA GLU A 104 -11.87 26.08 -6.70
C GLU A 104 -11.43 24.96 -5.75
N VAL A 105 -11.23 23.75 -6.29
CA VAL A 105 -10.71 22.61 -5.53
C VAL A 105 -9.26 22.87 -5.09
N ASP A 106 -8.43 23.43 -5.96
CA ASP A 106 -7.05 23.79 -5.63
C ASP A 106 -6.99 24.86 -4.53
N ALA A 107 -7.83 25.90 -4.61
CA ALA A 107 -7.94 26.92 -3.57
C ALA A 107 -8.40 26.33 -2.24
N TYR A 108 -9.35 25.39 -2.26
CA TYR A 108 -9.79 24.66 -1.07
C TYR A 108 -8.66 23.81 -0.47
N LEU A 109 -7.89 23.12 -1.30
CA LEU A 109 -6.75 22.32 -0.85
C LEU A 109 -5.61 23.19 -0.31
N GLU A 110 -5.39 24.38 -0.86
CA GLU A 110 -4.44 25.34 -0.33
C GLU A 110 -4.90 25.93 1.01
N PHE A 111 -6.20 26.25 1.13
CA PHE A 111 -6.81 26.63 2.40
C PHE A 111 -6.65 25.53 3.46
N SER A 112 -6.76 24.26 3.05
CA SER A 112 -6.55 23.12 3.96
C SER A 112 -5.14 23.06 4.55
N CYS A 113 -4.16 23.68 3.88
CA CYS A 113 -2.78 23.77 4.34
C CYS A 113 -2.50 24.94 5.28
N CYS A 114 -3.48 25.81 5.51
CA CYS A 114 -3.30 27.02 6.30
C CYS A 114 -3.35 26.74 7.80
N SER A 115 -2.65 27.57 8.58
CA SER A 115 -2.64 27.51 10.05
C SER A 115 -4.01 27.80 10.70
N ALA A 116 -4.95 28.34 9.92
CA ALA A 116 -6.34 28.57 10.32
C ALA A 116 -7.10 27.26 10.57
N VAL A 117 -6.68 26.16 9.93
CA VAL A 117 -7.32 24.84 10.07
C VAL A 117 -6.92 24.18 11.39
N ALA A 118 -7.91 23.69 12.13
CA ALA A 118 -7.70 22.95 13.37
C ALA A 118 -6.87 21.69 13.09
N GLY A 119 -5.67 21.59 13.66
CA GLY A 119 -4.73 20.50 13.35
C GLY A 119 -3.46 20.95 12.65
N GLY A 120 -3.39 22.23 12.25
CA GLY A 120 -2.19 22.83 11.66
C GLY A 120 -2.09 22.63 10.15
N GLY A 121 -3.19 22.28 9.49
CA GLY A 121 -3.31 22.25 8.03
C GLY A 121 -2.22 21.45 7.34
N ARG A 122 -2.03 20.17 7.71
CA ARG A 122 -0.98 19.33 7.10
C ARG A 122 -1.53 18.19 6.27
N ASN A 123 -2.85 18.11 6.12
CA ASN A 123 -3.48 16.93 5.55
C ASN A 123 -4.51 17.27 4.47
N LYS A 124 -4.03 17.29 3.22
CA LYS A 124 -4.87 17.45 2.02
C LYS A 124 -5.81 16.26 1.79
N GLU A 125 -5.40 15.06 2.21
CA GLU A 125 -6.22 13.85 2.09
C GLU A 125 -7.49 13.95 2.97
N TYR A 126 -7.35 14.47 4.18
CA TYR A 126 -8.48 14.74 5.06
C TYR A 126 -9.44 15.75 4.44
N ALA A 127 -8.91 16.83 3.84
CA ALA A 127 -9.73 17.82 3.15
C ALA A 127 -10.54 17.20 1.99
N MET A 128 -9.91 16.34 1.18
CA MET A 128 -10.62 15.62 0.11
C MET A 128 -11.74 14.73 0.65
N HIS A 129 -11.53 14.02 1.75
CA HIS A 129 -12.59 13.22 2.36
C HIS A 129 -13.72 14.08 2.92
N VAL A 130 -13.42 15.25 3.51
CA VAL A 130 -14.44 16.20 3.96
C VAL A 130 -15.25 16.73 2.78
N LEU A 131 -14.60 17.07 1.67
CA LEU A 131 -15.27 17.48 0.44
C LEU A 131 -16.20 16.38 -0.09
N ALA A 132 -15.78 15.12 -0.02
CA ALA A 132 -16.60 13.98 -0.41
C ALA A 132 -17.83 13.80 0.50
N LEU A 133 -17.66 13.98 1.81
CA LEU A 133 -18.76 13.94 2.77
C LEU A 133 -19.79 15.05 2.55
N CYS A 134 -19.33 16.22 2.07
CA CYS A 134 -20.16 17.36 1.71
C CYS A 134 -20.68 17.30 0.26
N GLN A 135 -20.51 16.18 -0.45
CA GLN A 135 -20.98 15.98 -1.83
C GLN A 135 -20.51 17.08 -2.79
N GLY A 136 -19.27 17.56 -2.63
CA GLY A 136 -18.72 18.64 -3.46
C GLY A 136 -19.11 20.06 -3.03
N ASN A 137 -19.85 20.25 -1.93
CA ASN A 137 -20.09 21.60 -1.42
C ASN A 137 -18.85 22.16 -0.70
N ILE A 138 -18.08 23.00 -1.39
CA ILE A 138 -16.84 23.61 -0.87
C ILE A 138 -17.10 24.45 0.38
N GLN A 139 -18.23 25.15 0.46
CA GLN A 139 -18.52 26.03 1.60
C GLN A 139 -18.73 25.22 2.88
N ASP A 140 -19.56 24.18 2.80
CA ASP A 140 -19.80 23.26 3.93
C ASP A 140 -18.51 22.52 4.30
N ALA A 141 -17.75 22.06 3.30
CA ALA A 141 -16.49 21.37 3.50
C ALA A 141 -15.45 22.26 4.21
N THR A 142 -15.43 23.56 3.88
CA THR A 142 -14.55 24.54 4.53
C THR A 142 -14.93 24.76 5.98
N LEU A 143 -16.23 24.90 6.28
CA LEU A 143 -16.73 25.02 7.65
C LEU A 143 -16.39 23.79 8.50
N TRP A 144 -16.55 22.59 7.93
CA TRP A 144 -16.21 21.34 8.60
C TRP A 144 -14.71 21.22 8.87
N LEU A 145 -13.87 21.73 7.98
CA LEU A 145 -12.43 21.75 8.14
C LEU A 145 -11.97 22.70 9.26
N MET A 146 -12.71 23.80 9.48
CA MET A 146 -12.45 24.76 10.54
C MET A 146 -12.95 24.30 11.92
N ASP A 147 -13.89 23.34 11.98
CA ASP A 147 -14.41 22.84 13.25
C ASP A 147 -13.32 22.05 14.02
N ARG A 148 -13.29 22.20 15.35
CA ARG A 148 -12.29 21.53 16.19
C ARG A 148 -12.60 20.04 16.40
N CYS A 149 -13.83 19.62 16.13
CA CYS A 149 -14.27 18.26 16.29
C CYS A 149 -14.94 17.78 15.00
N PRO A 150 -14.27 16.92 14.22
CA PRO A 150 -14.86 16.39 13.01
C PRO A 150 -16.04 15.48 13.34
N ARG A 151 -17.23 15.83 12.85
CA ARG A 151 -18.46 15.07 13.10
C ARG A 151 -18.68 14.06 11.97
N LEU A 152 -17.97 12.94 12.05
CA LEU A 152 -18.26 11.80 11.18
C LEU A 152 -19.52 11.07 11.68
N PRO A 153 -20.41 10.63 10.78
CA PRO A 153 -21.55 9.80 11.16
C PRO A 153 -21.12 8.55 11.94
N PRO A 154 -21.93 8.06 12.90
CA PRO A 154 -21.62 6.81 13.59
C PRO A 154 -21.54 5.67 12.57
N LYS A 155 -20.48 4.84 12.68
CA LYS A 155 -20.11 3.74 11.75
C LYS A 155 -19.49 4.19 10.41
N HIS A 156 -19.09 5.45 10.26
CA HIS A 156 -18.38 5.85 9.04
C HIS A 156 -17.02 5.14 8.92
N PRO A 157 -16.66 4.60 7.74
CA PRO A 157 -15.38 3.90 7.49
C PRO A 157 -14.14 4.69 7.95
N LEU A 158 -14.17 6.01 7.71
CA LEU A 158 -13.11 6.93 8.07
C LEU A 158 -12.90 7.11 9.59
N LEU A 159 -13.82 6.63 10.45
CA LEU A 159 -13.59 6.61 11.91
C LEU A 159 -12.43 5.69 12.29
N THR A 160 -12.18 4.65 11.50
CA THR A 160 -11.05 3.72 11.72
C THR A 160 -9.78 4.14 10.99
N TYR A 161 -9.92 5.05 10.01
CA TYR A 161 -8.81 5.56 9.25
C TYR A 161 -8.05 6.61 10.04
N ARG A 162 -6.72 6.56 9.96
CA ARG A 162 -5.83 7.48 10.66
C ARG A 162 -4.98 8.19 9.64
N TYR A 163 -5.27 9.47 9.47
CA TYR A 163 -4.56 10.35 8.57
C TYR A 163 -3.09 10.49 8.96
N PRO A 164 -2.18 10.52 7.98
CA PRO A 164 -0.77 10.78 8.25
C PRO A 164 -0.58 12.17 8.86
N GLU A 165 0.42 12.29 9.72
CA GLU A 165 0.84 13.53 10.39
C GLU A 165 -0.23 14.17 11.28
N CYS A 166 -1.28 13.44 11.66
CA CYS A 166 -2.30 13.93 12.58
C CYS A 166 -1.79 14.10 14.02
N HIS A 167 -0.65 13.50 14.35
CA HIS A 167 -0.07 13.60 15.69
C HIS A 167 0.71 14.88 15.88
N ARG A 168 0.25 15.67 16.85
CA ARG A 168 1.04 16.77 17.37
C ARG A 168 2.18 16.22 18.22
N TRP A 169 3.37 16.72 17.92
CA TRP A 169 4.58 16.51 18.69
C TRP A 169 4.91 17.82 19.38
N SER A 170 4.99 17.80 20.71
CA SER A 170 5.47 18.95 21.47
C SER A 170 6.99 19.10 21.30
N ARG A 171 7.53 20.27 21.66
CA ARG A 171 8.98 20.48 21.58
C ARG A 171 9.73 19.50 22.49
N GLU A 172 9.22 19.27 23.69
CA GLU A 172 9.79 18.34 24.66
C GLU A 172 9.79 16.90 24.11
N GLU A 173 8.70 16.48 23.45
CA GLU A 173 8.60 15.16 22.82
C GLU A 173 9.60 14.98 21.67
N ILE A 174 9.82 16.05 20.88
CA ILE A 174 10.80 16.04 19.79
C ILE A 174 12.22 15.92 20.34
N GLU A 175 12.55 16.66 21.40
CA GLU A 175 13.86 16.62 22.05
C GLU A 175 14.12 15.22 22.63
N LEU A 176 13.16 14.64 23.36
CA LEU A 176 13.25 13.27 23.88
C LEU A 176 13.40 12.23 22.76
N TYR A 177 12.66 12.39 21.66
CA TYR A 177 12.76 11.51 20.50
C TYR A 177 14.15 11.57 19.84
N GLN A 178 14.71 12.76 19.65
CA GLN A 178 16.04 12.93 19.07
C GLN A 178 17.12 12.32 19.97
N GLU A 179 17.03 12.52 21.29
CA GLU A 179 17.94 11.93 22.26
C GLU A 179 17.83 10.39 22.25
N ALA A 180 16.61 9.86 22.23
CA ALA A 180 16.36 8.43 22.14
C ALA A 180 16.88 7.82 20.83
N LEU A 181 16.69 8.51 19.72
CA LEU A 181 17.21 8.09 18.41
C LEU A 181 18.74 8.11 18.39
N ASN A 182 19.40 8.95 19.19
CA ASN A 182 20.86 8.92 19.33
C ASN A 182 21.35 7.77 20.20
N SER A 183 20.63 7.44 21.28
CA SER A 183 21.01 6.34 22.19
C SER A 183 20.73 4.96 21.60
N PHE A 184 19.59 4.79 20.92
CA PHE A 184 19.06 3.48 20.50
C PHE A 184 18.97 3.30 18.97
N ASP A 185 19.40 4.29 18.18
CA ASP A 185 19.26 4.34 16.73
C ASP A 185 17.82 4.06 16.25
N LYS A 186 17.62 3.08 15.36
CA LYS A 186 16.32 2.74 14.78
C LYS A 186 15.55 1.68 15.59
N ASP A 187 15.95 1.42 16.82
CA ASP A 187 15.17 0.58 17.71
C ASP A 187 13.97 1.36 18.26
N PHE A 188 12.89 1.36 17.48
CA PHE A 188 11.70 2.14 17.78
C PHE A 188 10.93 1.64 19.02
N PHE A 189 11.20 0.43 19.52
CA PHE A 189 10.63 -0.04 20.78
C PHE A 189 11.23 0.70 21.97
N ASN A 190 12.56 0.80 22.00
CA ASN A 190 13.27 1.57 23.03
C ASN A 190 13.09 3.09 22.87
N VAL A 191 13.00 3.58 21.62
CA VAL A 191 12.70 5.00 21.36
C VAL A 191 11.31 5.37 21.89
N ALA A 192 10.28 4.57 21.59
CA ALA A 192 8.94 4.81 22.13
C ALA A 192 8.92 4.71 23.66
N GLY A 193 9.67 3.77 24.23
CA GLY A 193 9.84 3.65 25.68
C GLY A 193 10.41 4.91 26.33
N LYS A 194 11.42 5.54 25.71
CA LYS A 194 12.04 6.78 26.21
C LYS A 194 11.15 8.02 26.01
N VAL A 195 10.39 8.09 24.92
CA VAL A 195 9.42 9.17 24.70
C VAL A 195 8.22 9.05 25.65
N GLY A 196 7.75 7.83 25.91
CA GLY A 196 6.69 7.51 26.87
C GLY A 196 5.27 7.93 26.47
N SER A 197 5.10 9.09 25.83
CA SER A 197 3.81 9.64 25.41
C SER A 197 3.34 9.17 24.03
N LYS A 198 4.22 8.53 23.24
CA LYS A 198 3.97 8.10 21.86
C LYS A 198 4.23 6.61 21.70
N ASN A 199 3.43 5.96 20.87
CA ASN A 199 3.61 4.54 20.55
C ASN A 199 4.65 4.32 19.45
N VAL A 200 5.08 3.07 19.27
CA VAL A 200 6.08 2.67 18.26
C VAL A 200 5.67 3.13 16.86
N LYS A 201 4.40 2.94 16.48
CA LYS A 201 3.89 3.34 15.15
C LYS A 201 4.03 4.85 14.92
N GLN A 202 3.72 5.67 15.93
CA GLN A 202 3.86 7.13 15.89
C GLN A 202 5.32 7.55 15.82
N CYS A 203 6.22 6.90 16.56
CA CYS A 203 7.65 7.16 16.48
C CYS A 203 8.22 6.83 15.08
N VAL A 204 7.79 5.71 14.49
CA VAL A 204 8.17 5.33 13.11
C VAL A 204 7.62 6.33 12.09
N GLU A 205 6.36 6.74 12.24
CA GLU A 205 5.74 7.76 11.39
C GLU A 205 6.49 9.10 11.46
N PHE A 206 6.85 9.53 12.66
CA PHE A 206 7.60 10.78 12.88
C PHE A 206 9.03 10.74 12.33
N TYR A 207 9.61 9.56 12.07
CA TYR A 207 10.92 9.44 11.43
C TYR A 207 10.99 10.09 10.03
N VAL A 208 9.84 10.35 9.38
CA VAL A 208 9.76 11.17 8.15
C VAL A 208 10.39 12.56 8.33
N TRP A 209 10.43 13.09 9.56
CA TRP A 209 11.10 14.34 9.93
C TRP A 209 12.54 14.46 9.39
N LYS A 210 13.26 13.34 9.23
CA LYS A 210 14.57 13.29 8.56
C LYS A 210 14.59 13.96 7.19
N LYS A 211 13.48 13.88 6.43
CA LYS A 211 13.35 14.48 5.11
C LYS A 211 13.10 15.99 5.18
N VAL A 212 12.36 16.44 6.20
CA VAL A 212 11.98 17.85 6.39
C VAL A 212 13.14 18.65 7.00
N ALA A 213 13.93 18.04 7.87
CA ALA A 213 15.10 18.66 8.51
C ALA A 213 16.39 17.85 8.20
N PRO A 214 16.87 17.84 6.95
CA PRO A 214 18.03 17.03 6.56
C PRO A 214 19.32 17.47 7.25
N ASP A 215 19.47 18.76 7.54
CA ASP A 215 20.65 19.29 8.22
C ASP A 215 20.72 18.87 9.69
N GLU A 216 19.58 18.88 10.38
CA GLU A 216 19.48 18.42 11.76
C GLU A 216 19.73 16.92 11.86
N TYR A 217 19.16 16.15 10.92
CA TYR A 217 19.48 14.73 10.79
C TYR A 217 20.98 14.48 10.50
N ARG A 218 21.62 15.31 9.65
CA ARG A 218 23.05 15.19 9.36
C ARG A 218 23.89 15.49 10.61
N ARG A 219 23.53 16.51 11.39
CA ARG A 219 24.17 16.81 12.69
C ARG A 219 24.05 15.65 13.67
N LEU A 220 22.84 15.09 13.81
CA LEU A 220 22.59 13.90 14.63
C LEU A 220 23.47 12.72 14.21
N ARG A 221 23.70 12.52 12.90
CA ARG A 221 24.62 11.48 12.41
C ARG A 221 26.10 11.78 12.67
N CYS A 222 26.52 13.04 12.63
CA CYS A 222 27.91 13.42 12.92
C CYS A 222 28.26 13.24 14.40
N LEU A 223 27.31 13.53 15.32
CA LEU A 223 27.49 13.32 16.76
C LEU A 223 27.61 11.84 17.16
N ARG A 224 27.30 10.91 16.24
CA ARG A 224 27.38 9.46 16.45
C ARG A 224 28.71 8.85 15.99
N ARG A 225 29.59 9.62 15.35
CA ARG A 225 30.95 9.21 15.00
C ARG A 225 31.92 9.65 16.09
#